data_AF-A0A924X9C7-F1
#
_entry.id   AF-A0A924X9C7-F1
#
_cell.length_a   1.000
_cell.length_b   1.000
_cell.length_c   1.000
_cell.angle_alpha   90.00
_cell.angle_beta   90.00
_cell.angle_gamma   90.00
#
_symmetry.space_group_name_H-M   'P 1'
#
loop_
_entity.id
_entity.type
_entity.pdbx_description
1 polymer ?
#
loop_
_entity_poly.entity_id
_entity_poly.type
_entity_poly.pdbx_seq_one_letter_code
_entity_poly.pdbx_strand_id
1 'polypeptide(L)'
;EEKYAGVQCESCHGGGRYYYPQYVMKDRELARLVGLVDATAEQCQRCHNEAAPSIKPFDFASMWAKIDHGRVAREAAQRDSNAPAK
;
A
#
# COMPACT_ATOMS: atom_id res chain seq x y z
N GLU A 1 12.74 -15.62 -7.48
CA GLU A 1 12.09 -14.98 -6.30
C GLU A 1 12.41 -13.48 -6.13
N GLU A 2 12.67 -12.74 -7.22
CA GLU A 2 13.16 -11.33 -7.13
C GLU A 2 12.06 -10.28 -7.38
N LYS A 3 10.83 -10.72 -7.66
CA LYS A 3 9.76 -9.92 -8.28
C LYS A 3 9.30 -8.69 -7.48
N TYR A 4 9.53 -8.69 -6.17
CA TYR A 4 9.14 -7.58 -5.27
C TYR A 4 10.32 -7.05 -4.43
N ALA A 5 11.55 -7.45 -4.77
CA ALA A 5 12.73 -6.91 -4.12
C ALA A 5 12.79 -5.39 -4.37
N GLY A 6 12.66 -4.59 -3.31
CA GLY A 6 12.65 -3.12 -3.38
C GLY A 6 11.28 -2.44 -3.20
N VAL A 7 10.18 -3.19 -3.20
CA VAL A 7 8.85 -2.65 -2.82
C VAL A 7 8.46 -3.24 -1.48
N GLN A 8 8.69 -2.47 -0.41
CA GLN A 8 8.38 -2.83 0.97
C GLN A 8 7.41 -1.81 1.57
N CYS A 9 6.96 -2.03 2.81
CA CYS A 9 6.05 -1.12 3.53
C CYS A 9 6.55 0.33 3.48
N GLU A 10 7.87 0.51 3.62
CA GLU A 10 8.56 1.78 3.66
C GLU A 10 8.56 2.51 2.32
N SER A 11 8.39 1.79 1.21
CA SER A 11 8.31 2.37 -0.13
C SER A 11 7.10 3.31 -0.27
N CYS A 12 6.04 3.07 0.51
CA CYS A 12 4.81 3.87 0.52
C CYS A 12 4.63 4.68 1.82
N HIS A 13 5.09 4.15 2.96
CA HIS A 13 4.77 4.70 4.28
C HIS A 13 5.92 5.43 4.99
N GLY A 14 7.10 5.54 4.38
CA GLY A 14 8.26 6.15 5.02
C GLY A 14 9.01 5.18 5.94
N GLY A 15 9.89 5.68 6.81
CA GLY A 15 10.74 4.79 7.62
C GLY A 15 9.98 4.04 8.72
N GLY A 16 9.90 2.71 8.62
CA GLY A 16 9.14 1.84 9.53
C GLY A 16 9.60 1.76 10.98
N ARG A 17 10.82 2.22 11.28
CA ARG A 17 11.48 1.97 12.58
C ARG A 17 10.72 2.45 13.82
N TYR A 18 9.83 3.43 13.69
CA TYR A 18 9.11 3.99 14.84
C TYR A 18 7.62 3.69 14.86
N TYR A 19 7.02 3.38 13.72
CA TYR A 19 5.61 3.01 13.67
C TYR A 19 5.38 1.50 13.59
N TYR A 20 6.40 0.65 13.48
CA TYR A 20 6.23 -0.82 13.55
C TYR A 20 5.78 -1.39 14.91
N PRO A 21 5.97 -0.74 16.09
CA PRO A 21 5.47 -1.31 17.34
C PRO A 21 3.95 -1.36 17.34
N GLN A 22 3.37 -2.47 17.80
CA GLN A 22 1.93 -2.72 17.69
C GLN A 22 1.06 -1.64 18.36
N TYR A 23 1.51 -1.08 19.48
CA TYR A 23 0.76 -0.03 20.17
C TYR A 23 0.74 1.27 19.36
N VAL A 24 1.79 1.56 18.58
CA VAL A 24 1.84 2.70 17.66
C VAL A 24 0.97 2.45 16.44
N MET A 25 1.06 1.28 15.80
CA MET A 25 0.25 0.96 14.60
C MET A 25 -1.26 1.05 14.84
N LYS A 26 -1.70 0.75 16.07
CA LYS A 26 -3.12 0.80 16.46
C LYS A 26 -3.63 2.22 16.70
N ASP A 27 -2.74 3.18 16.92
CA ASP A 27 -3.05 4.58 17.13
C ASP A 27 -2.66 5.39 15.88
N ARG A 28 -3.67 5.81 15.13
CA ARG A 28 -3.49 6.51 13.84
C ARG A 28 -2.80 7.87 14.00
N GLU A 29 -2.98 8.54 15.13
CA GLU A 29 -2.36 9.84 15.37
C GLU A 29 -0.90 9.64 15.76
N LEU A 30 -0.65 8.74 16.72
CA LEU A 30 0.71 8.41 17.15
C LEU A 30 1.56 7.89 15.99
N ALA A 31 1.02 7.01 15.15
CA ALA A 31 1.74 6.48 13.99
C ALA A 31 2.22 7.59 13.04
N ARG A 32 1.35 8.56 12.74
CA ARG A 32 1.71 9.71 11.90
C ARG A 32 2.73 10.63 12.58
N LEU A 33 2.55 10.89 13.87
CA LEU A 33 3.48 11.71 14.66
C LEU A 33 4.90 11.14 14.66
N VAL A 34 5.05 9.82 14.67
CA VAL A 34 6.38 9.17 14.68
C VAL A 34 6.92 8.81 13.29
N GLY A 35 6.24 9.24 12.22
CA GLY A 35 6.78 9.22 10.86
C GLY A 35 6.06 8.31 9.86
N LEU A 36 4.89 7.75 10.18
CA LEU A 36 4.04 7.11 9.18
C LEU A 36 3.54 8.17 8.18
N VAL A 37 3.79 7.93 6.89
CA VAL A 37 3.30 8.77 5.80
C VAL A 37 2.11 8.10 5.13
N ASP A 38 1.06 8.87 4.86
CA ASP A 38 -0.06 8.41 4.04
C ASP A 38 0.41 8.33 2.58
N ALA A 39 0.23 7.16 1.96
CA ALA A 39 0.72 6.93 0.60
C ALA A 39 -0.10 7.72 -0.42
N THR A 40 0.55 8.20 -1.48
CA THR A 40 -0.07 9.06 -2.50
C THR A 40 0.25 8.58 -3.92
N ALA A 41 -0.52 9.05 -4.91
CA ALA A 41 -0.31 8.68 -6.31
C ALA A 41 1.08 9.10 -6.81
N GLU A 42 1.61 10.22 -6.32
CA GLU A 42 2.92 10.74 -6.69
C GLU A 42 4.05 9.78 -6.30
N GLN A 43 3.91 9.05 -5.19
CA GLN A 43 4.91 8.06 -4.77
C GLN A 43 4.99 6.92 -5.78
N CYS A 44 3.86 6.44 -6.29
CA CYS A 44 3.80 5.40 -7.32
C CYS A 44 4.43 5.88 -8.62
N GLN A 45 4.19 7.14 -9.00
CA GLN A 45 4.71 7.75 -10.22
C GLN A 45 6.23 7.98 -10.21
N ARG A 46 6.91 7.85 -9.06
CA ARG A 46 8.39 7.87 -9.01
C ARG A 46 9.01 6.77 -9.86
N CYS A 47 8.36 5.61 -9.91
CA CYS A 47 8.78 4.46 -10.71
C CYS A 47 7.83 4.18 -11.88
N HIS A 48 6.54 4.45 -11.72
CA HIS A 48 5.54 4.28 -12.77
C HIS A 48 5.33 5.58 -13.55
N ASN A 49 6.36 5.97 -14.30
CA ASN A 49 6.36 7.13 -15.20
C ASN A 49 6.71 6.72 -16.63
N GLU A 50 6.84 7.70 -17.51
CA GLU A 50 7.13 7.51 -18.94
C GLU A 50 8.47 6.82 -19.22
N ALA A 51 9.43 6.89 -18.29
CA ALA A 51 10.73 6.22 -18.42
C ALA A 51 10.69 4.76 -17.94
N ALA A 52 9.57 4.30 -17.37
CA ALA A 52 9.44 2.92 -16.93
C ALA A 52 9.47 1.95 -18.13
N PRO A 53 10.20 0.83 -18.07
CA PRO A 53 10.31 -0.12 -19.18
C PRO A 53 9.04 -0.96 -19.42
N SER A 54 7.90 -0.57 -18.84
CA SER A 54 6.65 -1.33 -18.91
C SER A 54 5.97 -1.18 -20.27
N ILE A 55 5.61 -2.31 -20.88
CA ILE A 55 4.80 -2.36 -22.12
C ILE A 55 3.35 -1.88 -21.86
N LYS A 56 2.88 -1.94 -20.59
CA LYS A 56 1.52 -1.53 -20.22
C LYS A 56 1.52 -0.22 -19.43
N PRO A 57 0.60 0.72 -19.74
CA PRO A 57 0.39 1.92 -18.93
C PRO A 57 0.02 1.57 -17.48
N PHE A 58 0.50 2.38 -16.53
CA PHE A 58 0.14 2.26 -15.12
C PHE A 58 -1.14 3.05 -14.85
N ASP A 59 -2.19 2.37 -14.40
CA ASP A 59 -3.40 2.99 -13.86
C ASP A 59 -3.38 2.94 -12.33
N PHE A 60 -3.24 4.11 -11.70
CA PHE A 60 -3.13 4.21 -10.24
C PHE A 60 -4.37 3.64 -9.54
N ALA A 61 -5.58 4.00 -9.99
CA ALA A 61 -6.81 3.61 -9.31
C ALA A 61 -6.99 2.07 -9.28
N SER A 62 -6.82 1.40 -10.43
CA SER A 62 -6.96 -0.06 -10.52
C SER A 62 -5.87 -0.81 -9.77
N MET A 63 -4.65 -0.27 -9.70
CA MET A 63 -3.55 -0.92 -8.99
C MET A 63 -3.62 -0.65 -7.48
N TRP A 64 -4.00 0.56 -7.07
CA TRP A 64 -4.22 0.93 -5.68
C TRP A 64 -5.26 0.01 -5.02
N ALA A 65 -6.40 -0.22 -5.70
CA ALA A 65 -7.46 -1.10 -5.20
C ALA A 65 -6.99 -2.54 -4.90
N LYS A 66 -5.89 -3.00 -5.50
CA LYS A 66 -5.34 -4.36 -5.27
C LYS A 66 -4.39 -4.44 -4.08
N ILE A 67 -3.83 -3.31 -3.64
CA ILE A 67 -2.82 -3.25 -2.57
C ILE A 67 -3.31 -2.49 -1.33
N ASP A 68 -4.46 -1.82 -1.44
CA ASP A 68 -5.10 -1.16 -0.31
C ASP A 68 -5.38 -2.17 0.80
N HIS A 69 -4.83 -1.89 1.97
CA HIS A 69 -4.97 -2.70 3.18
C HIS A 69 -5.69 -1.94 4.31
N GLY A 70 -6.36 -0.83 3.97
CA GLY A 70 -7.24 -0.11 4.86
C GLY A 70 -8.46 -0.94 5.28
N ARG A 71 -9.16 -0.48 6.33
CA ARG A 71 -10.33 -1.18 6.89
C ARG A 71 -11.38 -1.52 5.82
N VAL A 72 -11.72 -0.54 4.98
CA VAL A 72 -12.74 -0.70 3.94
C VAL A 72 -12.32 -1.75 2.91
N ALA A 73 -11.07 -1.71 2.43
CA ALA A 73 -10.54 -2.70 1.50
C ALA A 73 -10.50 -4.11 2.09
N ARG A 74 -10.11 -4.24 3.38
CA ARG A 74 -10.13 -5.52 4.09
C ARG A 74 -11.55 -6.08 4.24
N GLU A 75 -12.52 -5.24 4.58
CA GLU A 75 -13.93 -5.64 4.70
C GLU A 75 -14.51 -6.06 3.33
N ALA A 76 -14.14 -5.36 2.25
CA ALA A 76 -14.52 -5.76 0.89
C ALA A 76 -13.92 -7.12 0.50
N ALA A 77 -12.62 -7.30 0.69
CA ALA A 77 -11.95 -8.57 0.37
C ALA A 77 -12.51 -9.76 1.18
N GLN A 78 -12.87 -9.54 2.45
CA GLN A 78 -13.49 -10.56 3.31
C GLN A 78 -14.90 -10.95 2.85
N ARG A 79 -15.69 -10.01 2.32
CA ARG A 79 -17.02 -10.28 1.76
C ARG A 79 -16.92 -11.14 0.51
N ASP A 80 -15.96 -10.85 -0.36
CA ASP A 80 -15.73 -11.60 -1.60
C ASP A 80 -15.23 -13.03 -1.31
N SER A 81 -14.36 -13.20 -0.30
CA SER A 81 -13.89 -14.53 0.11
C SER A 81 -14.95 -15.38 0.81
N ASN A 82 -15.98 -14.75 1.40
CA ASN A 82 -17.08 -15.44 2.08
C ASN A 82 -18.33 -15.62 1.19
N ALA A 83 -18.28 -15.19 -0.07
CA ALA A 83 -19.38 -15.40 -1.01
C ALA A 83 -19.50 -16.90 -1.33
N PRO A 84 -20.73 -17.47 -1.39
CA PRO A 84 -20.91 -18.85 -1.79
C PRO A 84 -20.36 -19.05 -3.20
N ALA A 85 -19.54 -20.09 -3.39
CA ALA A 85 -19.06 -20.48 -4.70
C ALA A 85 -20.27 -20.73 -5.62
N LYS A 86 -20.28 -20.08 -6.78
CA LYS A 86 -21.31 -20.26 -7.81
C LYS A 86 -21.23 -21.66 -8.41
#